data_AF-A0A812JZV0-F1
#
_entry.id   AF-A0A812JZV0-F1
#
_cell.length_a   1.000
_cell.length_b   1.000
_cell.length_c   1.000
_cell.angle_alpha   90.00
_cell.angle_beta   90.00
_cell.angle_gamma   90.00
#
_symmetry.space_group_name_H-M   'P 1'
#
loop_
_entity.id
_entity.type
_entity.pdbx_description
1 polymer ?
#
loop_
_entity_poly.entity_id
_entity_poly.type
_entity_poly.pdbx_seq_one_letter_code
_entity_poly.pdbx_strand_id
1 'polypeptide(L)'
;MAPKPVPLVTHDLTPSWRKYRQQRRRITGAGSAYPGSQPLLQDQDEEAGSARIDRSTLPPEWVDHAEKAEEEIKEIKQQIEKLVAAHQHRLALPEDSVQCRSREREVEVISANVAAQIRVCEQTIHQIRHIGRKKE
;
A
#
# COMPACT_ATOMS: atom_id res chain seq x y z
N MET A 1 -17.03 -24.22 -26.67
CA MET A 1 -17.70 -24.10 -25.35
C MET A 1 -16.60 -24.09 -24.29
N ALA A 2 -16.42 -22.99 -23.57
CA ALA A 2 -15.43 -22.92 -22.49
C ALA A 2 -15.96 -23.65 -21.24
N PRO A 3 -15.14 -24.41 -20.49
CA PRO A 3 -15.57 -25.07 -19.27
C PRO A 3 -15.93 -24.04 -18.20
N LYS A 4 -17.07 -24.23 -17.54
CA LYS A 4 -17.52 -23.38 -16.43
C LYS A 4 -16.59 -23.59 -15.22
N PRO A 5 -16.14 -22.53 -14.54
CA PRO A 5 -15.27 -22.69 -13.36
C PRO A 5 -16.02 -23.44 -12.25
N VAL A 6 -15.36 -24.45 -11.69
CA VAL A 6 -15.87 -25.23 -10.56
C VAL A 6 -15.76 -24.35 -9.31
N PRO A 7 -16.83 -24.21 -8.49
CA PRO A 7 -16.76 -23.39 -7.29
C PRO A 7 -15.77 -24.01 -6.30
N LEU A 8 -14.75 -23.25 -5.88
CA LEU A 8 -13.88 -23.65 -4.77
C LEU A 8 -14.71 -23.62 -3.49
N VAL A 9 -15.00 -24.80 -2.94
CA VAL A 9 -15.63 -24.93 -1.62
C VAL A 9 -14.60 -24.56 -0.56
N THR A 10 -14.73 -23.36 0.03
CA THR A 10 -13.91 -22.91 1.16
C THR A 10 -14.79 -22.80 2.40
N HIS A 11 -14.23 -23.17 3.55
CA HIS A 11 -14.92 -23.05 4.84
C HIS A 11 -14.22 -22.00 5.69
N ASP A 12 -14.91 -20.91 6.02
CA ASP A 12 -14.37 -19.89 6.93
C ASP A 12 -14.51 -20.35 8.39
N LEU A 13 -13.38 -20.66 9.02
CA LEU A 13 -13.29 -21.07 10.43
C LEU A 13 -12.99 -19.89 11.37
N THR A 14 -12.82 -18.68 10.84
CA THR A 14 -12.55 -17.45 11.61
C THR A 14 -13.57 -17.22 12.73
N PRO A 15 -14.89 -17.45 12.53
CA PRO A 15 -15.90 -17.24 13.58
C PRO A 15 -15.72 -18.21 14.77
N SER A 16 -15.52 -19.50 14.48
CA SER A 16 -15.30 -20.55 15.49
C SER A 16 -14.01 -20.29 16.27
N TRP A 17 -12.95 -19.88 15.57
CA TRP A 17 -11.67 -19.52 16.17
C TRP A 17 -11.77 -18.28 17.08
N ARG A 18 -12.50 -17.23 16.66
CA ARG A 18 -12.74 -16.04 17.49
C ARG A 18 -13.46 -16.38 18.80
N LYS A 19 -14.50 -17.22 18.73
CA LYS A 19 -15.25 -17.70 19.91
C LYS A 19 -14.34 -18.45 20.88
N TYR A 20 -13.53 -19.39 20.38
CA TYR A 20 -12.61 -20.16 21.21
C TYR A 20 -11.56 -19.28 21.91
N ARG A 21 -10.97 -18.30 21.20
CA ARG A 21 -10.03 -17.34 21.81
C ARG A 21 -10.67 -16.47 22.90
N GLN A 22 -11.88 -15.97 22.68
CA GLN A 22 -12.61 -15.19 23.68
C GLN A 22 -12.94 -16.02 24.93
N GLN A 23 -13.32 -17.29 24.74
CA GLN A 23 -13.62 -18.20 25.84
C GLN A 23 -12.38 -18.57 26.65
N ARG A 24 -11.22 -18.75 25.99
CA ARG A 24 -9.93 -18.97 26.68
C ARG A 24 -9.49 -17.77 27.53
N ARG A 25 -9.62 -16.54 27.03
CA ARG A 25 -9.29 -15.32 27.81
C ARG A 25 -10.08 -15.22 29.12
N ARG A 26 -11.35 -15.65 29.11
CA ARG A 26 -12.20 -15.69 30.32
C ARG A 26 -11.76 -16.74 31.34
N ILE A 27 -11.09 -17.81 30.90
CA ILE A 27 -10.63 -18.90 31.78
C ILE A 27 -9.29 -18.55 32.43
N THR A 28 -8.39 -17.83 31.75
CA THR A 28 -7.11 -17.38 32.32
C THR A 28 -7.23 -16.18 33.28
N GLY A 29 -8.36 -15.47 33.30
CA GLY A 29 -8.62 -14.38 34.27
C GLY A 29 -9.21 -14.86 35.60
N ALA A 30 -9.56 -16.14 35.72
CA ALA A 30 -9.96 -16.78 36.97
C ALA A 30 -8.86 -17.77 37.36
N GLY A 31 -8.14 -17.46 38.45
CA GLY A 31 -6.90 -18.10 38.85
C GLY A 31 -6.83 -19.62 38.60
N SER A 32 -5.78 -20.03 37.89
CA SER A 32 -5.45 -21.44 37.73
C SER A 32 -5.02 -22.02 39.08
N ALA A 33 -5.74 -23.02 39.59
CA ALA A 33 -5.48 -23.71 40.85
C ALA A 33 -4.28 -24.68 40.81
N TYR A 34 -3.47 -24.66 39.74
CA TYR A 34 -2.31 -25.54 39.58
C TYR A 34 -1.01 -24.80 39.93
N PRO A 35 -0.19 -25.32 40.86
CA PRO A 35 1.15 -24.79 41.08
C PRO A 35 2.01 -25.08 39.83
N GLY A 36 2.38 -24.03 39.10
CA GLY A 36 3.21 -24.12 37.88
C GLY A 36 2.53 -23.63 36.60
N SER A 37 1.23 -23.31 36.62
CA SER A 37 0.53 -22.67 35.50
C SER A 37 0.64 -21.15 35.56
N GLN A 38 1.87 -20.64 35.63
CA GLN A 38 2.08 -19.23 35.33
C GLN A 38 1.83 -19.02 33.83
N PRO A 39 0.93 -18.10 33.43
CA PRO A 39 0.84 -17.70 32.04
C PRO A 39 2.18 -17.06 31.64
N LEU A 40 2.88 -17.66 30.67
CA LEU A 40 4.13 -17.13 30.10
C LEU A 40 3.95 -15.75 29.41
N LEU A 41 2.72 -15.27 29.32
CA LEU A 41 2.31 -13.99 28.77
C LEU A 41 1.34 -13.35 29.76
N GLN A 42 1.88 -12.89 30.89
CA GLN A 42 1.19 -11.91 31.72
C GLN A 42 1.43 -10.56 31.05
N ASP A 43 0.33 -9.91 30.68
CA ASP A 43 0.28 -8.65 29.93
C ASP A 43 1.24 -7.60 30.53
N GLN A 44 2.24 -7.18 29.75
CA GLN A 44 3.02 -5.96 29.98
C GLN A 44 2.24 -4.71 29.49
N ASP A 45 0.91 -4.72 29.57
CA ASP A 45 0.06 -3.67 28.99
C ASP A 45 -0.60 -2.77 30.04
N GLU A 46 -0.19 -2.85 31.32
CA GLU A 46 -0.80 -2.07 32.41
C GLU A 46 0.22 -1.22 33.19
N GLU A 47 1.12 -0.52 32.50
CA GLU A 47 1.79 0.65 33.09
C GLU A 47 1.78 1.84 32.12
N ALA A 48 0.82 2.73 32.36
CA ALA A 48 0.75 4.06 31.78
C ALA A 48 1.99 4.87 32.20
N GLY A 49 3.05 4.80 31.41
CA GLY A 49 4.28 5.54 31.68
C GLY A 49 5.36 5.30 30.64
N SER A 50 5.19 5.90 29.46
CA SER A 50 6.16 5.84 28.36
C SER A 50 6.40 4.43 27.82
N ALA A 51 5.40 3.87 27.12
CA ALA A 51 5.62 2.77 26.19
C ALA A 51 6.70 3.19 25.18
N ARG A 52 7.95 2.78 25.45
CA ARG A 52 9.00 2.78 24.45
C ARG A 52 8.50 1.81 23.39
N ILE A 53 7.91 2.34 22.32
CA ILE A 53 7.51 1.55 21.16
C ILE A 53 8.73 0.74 20.77
N ASP A 54 8.68 -0.57 21.01
CA ASP A 54 9.76 -1.45 20.64
C ASP A 54 9.83 -1.37 19.11
N ARG A 55 10.92 -0.78 18.59
CA ARG A 55 11.06 -0.45 17.15
C ARG A 55 10.97 -1.68 16.25
N SER A 56 10.99 -2.87 16.84
CA SER A 56 10.70 -4.18 16.24
C SER A 56 9.25 -4.31 15.73
N THR A 57 8.32 -3.52 16.26
CA THR A 57 6.88 -3.54 15.90
C THR A 57 6.52 -2.56 14.79
N LEU A 58 7.39 -1.61 14.47
CA LEU A 58 7.17 -0.68 13.38
C LEU A 58 7.44 -1.36 12.03
N PRO A 59 6.63 -1.07 11.00
CA PRO A 59 6.96 -1.46 9.64
C PRO A 59 8.38 -1.00 9.28
N PRO A 60 9.11 -1.79 8.48
CA PRO A 60 10.40 -1.35 7.99
C PRO A 60 10.30 0.00 7.27
N GLU A 61 11.31 0.84 7.41
CA GLU A 61 11.39 2.17 6.76
C GLU A 61 11.13 2.14 5.24
N TRP A 62 11.42 1.02 4.56
CA TRP A 62 11.13 0.90 3.13
C TRP A 62 9.63 0.95 2.80
N VAL A 63 8.75 0.65 3.75
CA VAL A 63 7.29 0.66 3.56
C VAL A 63 6.81 2.08 3.24
N ASP A 64 7.31 3.09 3.94
CA ASP A 64 6.96 4.50 3.67
C ASP A 64 7.34 4.92 2.24
N HIS A 65 8.51 4.46 1.76
CA HIS A 65 8.95 4.71 0.39
C HIS A 65 8.13 3.94 -0.65
N ALA A 66 7.65 2.74 -0.31
CA ALA A 66 6.79 1.95 -1.18
C ALA A 66 5.41 2.59 -1.31
N GLU A 67 4.81 3.03 -0.20
CA GLU A 67 3.53 3.76 -0.20
C GLU A 67 3.64 5.06 -1.00
N LYS A 68 4.71 5.82 -0.81
CA LYS A 68 5.00 7.02 -1.61
C LYS A 68 5.10 6.72 -3.11
N ALA A 69 5.81 5.65 -3.49
CA ALA A 69 5.91 5.26 -4.89
C ALA A 69 4.55 4.83 -5.47
N GLU A 70 3.69 4.19 -4.69
CA GLU A 70 2.33 3.86 -5.14
C GLU A 70 1.48 5.11 -5.41
N GLU A 71 1.60 6.15 -4.58
CA GLU A 71 0.94 7.43 -4.78
C GLU A 71 1.46 8.14 -6.05
N GLU A 72 2.78 8.20 -6.23
CA GLU A 72 3.42 8.78 -7.42
C GLU A 72 2.95 8.05 -8.69
N ILE A 73 2.85 6.71 -8.66
CA ILE A 73 2.34 5.91 -9.79
C ILE A 73 0.87 6.22 -10.09
N LYS A 74 0.03 6.41 -9.06
CA LYS A 74 -1.38 6.80 -9.26
C LYS A 74 -1.48 8.16 -9.94
N GLU A 75 -0.65 9.12 -9.53
CA GLU A 75 -0.62 10.45 -10.15
C GLU A 75 -0.15 10.38 -11.61
N ILE A 76 0.90 9.62 -11.90
CA ILE A 76 1.41 9.41 -13.27
C ILE A 76 0.31 8.82 -14.16
N LYS A 77 -0.44 7.83 -13.67
CA LYS A 77 -1.57 7.25 -14.42
C LYS A 77 -2.63 8.30 -14.76
N GLN A 78 -3.01 9.15 -13.80
CA GLN A 78 -3.95 10.23 -14.03
C GLN A 78 -3.43 11.25 -15.05
N GLN A 79 -2.13 11.57 -15.03
CA GLN A 79 -1.54 12.47 -16.03
C GLN A 79 -1.48 11.85 -17.43
N ILE A 80 -1.22 10.54 -17.53
CA ILE A 80 -1.27 9.82 -18.81
C ILE A 80 -2.68 9.84 -19.39
N GLU A 81 -3.72 9.63 -18.56
CA GLU A 81 -5.12 9.74 -19.01
C GLU A 81 -5.43 11.15 -19.55
N LYS A 82 -4.96 12.19 -18.85
CA LYS A 82 -5.08 13.59 -19.32
C LYS A 82 -4.33 13.81 -20.64
N LEU A 83 -3.12 13.26 -20.78
CA LEU A 83 -2.33 13.35 -22.01
C LEU A 83 -3.05 12.70 -23.18
N VAL A 84 -3.64 11.52 -22.98
CA VAL A 84 -4.42 10.81 -24.01
C VAL A 84 -5.63 11.66 -24.43
N ALA A 85 -6.37 12.21 -23.47
CA ALA A 85 -7.51 13.08 -23.75
C ALA A 85 -7.10 14.36 -24.51
N ALA A 86 -6.00 15.00 -24.09
CA ALA A 86 -5.45 16.18 -24.75
C ALA A 86 -5.00 15.87 -26.19
N HIS A 87 -4.34 14.72 -26.39
CA HIS A 87 -3.90 14.28 -27.71
C HIS A 87 -5.08 13.96 -28.64
N GLN A 88 -6.11 13.27 -28.14
CA GLN A 88 -7.34 13.00 -28.90
C GLN A 88 -8.03 14.30 -29.31
N HIS A 89 -8.10 15.28 -28.41
CA HIS A 89 -8.71 16.56 -28.74
C HIS A 89 -7.87 17.38 -29.74
N ARG A 90 -6.53 17.29 -29.68
CA ARG A 90 -5.65 17.87 -30.71
C ARG A 90 -5.96 17.26 -32.09
N LEU A 91 -6.08 15.92 -32.17
CA LEU A 91 -6.37 15.21 -33.41
C LEU A 91 -7.75 15.54 -34.01
N ALA A 92 -8.71 15.97 -33.18
CA ALA A 92 -10.02 16.39 -33.64
C ALA A 92 -10.04 17.78 -34.32
N LEU A 93 -8.96 18.55 -34.22
CA LEU A 93 -8.84 19.88 -34.80
C LEU A 93 -8.09 19.84 -36.15
N PRO A 94 -8.42 20.74 -37.09
CA PRO A 94 -7.63 20.92 -38.30
C PRO A 94 -6.21 21.41 -37.97
N GLU A 95 -5.20 20.85 -38.65
CA GLU A 95 -3.77 21.13 -38.37
C GLU A 95 -3.42 22.63 -38.44
N ASP A 96 -3.99 23.38 -39.38
CA ASP A 96 -3.68 24.80 -39.59
C ASP A 96 -4.37 25.76 -38.60
N SER A 97 -5.16 25.25 -37.66
CA SER A 97 -5.83 26.10 -36.68
C SER A 97 -4.88 26.60 -35.58
N VAL A 98 -5.04 27.86 -35.18
CA VAL A 98 -4.30 28.45 -34.03
C VAL A 98 -4.58 27.65 -32.74
N GLN A 99 -5.79 27.12 -32.58
CA GLN A 99 -6.14 26.21 -31.48
C GLN A 99 -5.32 24.92 -31.49
N CYS A 100 -5.01 24.33 -32.66
CA CYS A 100 -4.21 23.11 -32.76
C CYS A 100 -2.80 23.32 -32.18
N ARG A 101 -2.12 24.40 -32.56
CA ARG A 101 -0.77 24.74 -32.05
C ARG A 101 -0.75 24.97 -30.54
N SER A 102 -1.80 25.60 -29.99
CA SER A 102 -1.91 25.79 -28.55
C SER A 102 -2.07 24.46 -27.81
N ARG A 103 -2.84 23.52 -28.37
CA ARG A 103 -3.07 22.18 -27.80
C ARG A 103 -1.84 21.28 -27.93
N GLU A 104 -1.08 21.43 -29.00
CA GLU A 104 0.18 20.73 -29.19
C GLU A 104 1.20 21.12 -28.11
N ARG A 105 1.32 22.43 -27.83
CA ARG A 105 2.15 22.91 -26.71
C ARG A 105 1.68 22.38 -25.36
N GLU A 106 0.36 22.26 -25.14
CA GLU A 106 -0.19 21.67 -23.92
C GLU A 106 0.16 20.18 -23.78
N VAL A 107 0.06 19.41 -24.87
CA VAL A 107 0.48 18.01 -24.93
C VAL A 107 1.98 17.86 -24.64
N GLU A 108 2.82 18.73 -25.20
CA GLU A 108 4.26 18.74 -24.92
C GLU A 108 4.54 18.99 -23.44
N VAL A 109 3.90 19.99 -22.83
CA VAL A 109 4.06 20.30 -21.40
C VAL A 109 3.64 19.13 -20.52
N ILE A 110 2.48 18.52 -20.79
CA ILE A 110 2.00 17.36 -20.02
C ILE A 110 2.96 16.17 -20.20
N SER A 111 3.45 15.91 -21.41
CA SER A 111 4.39 14.82 -21.67
C SER A 111 5.73 15.01 -20.94
N ALA A 112 6.25 16.24 -20.92
CA ALA A 112 7.48 16.58 -20.20
C ALA A 112 7.28 16.41 -18.69
N ASN A 113 6.11 16.77 -18.17
CA ASN A 113 5.77 16.59 -16.76
C ASN A 113 5.68 15.11 -16.38
N VAL A 114 5.01 14.29 -17.19
CA VAL A 114 4.95 12.83 -17.01
C VAL A 114 6.36 12.22 -16.98
N ALA A 115 7.22 12.61 -17.93
CA ALA A 115 8.60 12.14 -17.96
C ALA A 115 9.40 12.55 -16.71
N ALA A 116 9.18 13.76 -16.19
CA ALA A 116 9.80 14.21 -14.94
C ALA A 116 9.29 13.41 -13.74
N GLN A 117 7.99 13.18 -13.63
CA GLN A 117 7.38 12.40 -12.54
C GLN A 117 7.86 10.94 -12.54
N ILE A 118 8.01 10.32 -13.71
CA ILE A 118 8.57 8.97 -13.83
C ILE A 118 9.99 8.92 -13.24
N ARG A 119 10.85 9.88 -13.55
CA ARG A 119 12.22 9.94 -13.00
C ARG A 119 12.23 10.10 -11.49
N VAL A 120 11.30 10.88 -10.93
CA VAL A 120 11.17 11.03 -9.47
C VAL A 120 10.73 9.70 -8.85
N CYS A 121 9.74 9.03 -9.44
CA CYS A 121 9.29 7.72 -8.99
C CYS A 121 10.42 6.66 -9.03
N GLU A 122 11.24 6.67 -10.09
CA GLU A 122 12.43 5.82 -10.18
C GLU A 122 13.41 6.08 -9.03
N GLN A 123 13.65 7.35 -8.68
CA GLN A 123 14.50 7.71 -7.54
C GLN A 123 13.93 7.20 -6.21
N THR A 124 12.62 7.33 -5.99
CA THR A 124 11.93 6.80 -4.79
C THR A 124 12.09 5.28 -4.69
N ILE A 125 11.92 4.56 -5.80
CA ILE A 125 12.11 3.10 -5.84
C ILE A 125 13.58 2.71 -5.62
N HIS A 126 14.53 3.48 -6.15
CA HIS A 126 15.95 3.24 -5.92
C HIS A 126 16.35 3.43 -4.45
N GLN A 127 15.71 4.35 -3.72
CA GLN A 127 15.95 4.53 -2.27
C GLN A 127 15.61 3.27 -1.47
N ILE A 128 14.53 2.55 -1.82
CA ILE A 128 14.16 1.26 -1.22
C ILE A 128 15.32 0.25 -1.33
N ARG A 129 15.95 0.16 -2.50
CA ARG A 129 17.11 -0.73 -2.73
C ARG A 129 18.31 -0.39 -1.85
N HIS A 130 18.54 0.89 -1.57
CA HIS A 130 19.64 1.33 -0.71
C HIS A 130 19.34 1.07 0.78
N ILE A 131 18.10 1.23 1.22
CA ILE A 131 17.66 0.93 2.59
C ILE A 131 17.75 -0.57 2.86
N GLY A 132 17.35 -1.42 1.90
CA GLY A 132 17.45 -2.87 2.03
C GLY A 132 18.88 -3.39 2.17
N ARG A 133 19.88 -2.72 1.60
CA ARG A 133 21.31 -3.11 1.70
C ARG A 133 22.00 -2.71 3.00
N LYS A 134 21.49 -1.73 3.75
CA LYS A 134 22.13 -1.25 4.99
C LYS A 134 21.86 -2.13 6.23
N LYS A 135 21.08 -3.20 6.07
CA LYS A 135 20.69 -4.13 7.15
C LYS A 135 21.51 -5.44 7.19
N GLU A 136 22.55 -5.58 6.38
CA GLU A 136 23.63 -6.57 6.57
C GLU A 136 24.80 -5.94 7.34
#